data_AF-A0A2S8PWL9-F1
#
_entry.id   AF-A0A2S8PWL9-F1
#
_cell.length_a   1.000
_cell.length_b   1.000
_cell.length_c   1.000
_cell.angle_alpha   90.00
_cell.angle_beta   90.00
_cell.angle_gamma   90.00
#
_symmetry.space_group_name_H-M   'P 1'
#
loop_
_entity.id
_entity.type
_entity.pdbx_description
1 polymer ?
#
loop_
_entity_poly.entity_id
_entity_poly.type
_entity_poly.pdbx_seq_one_letter_code
_entity_poly.pdbx_strand_id
1 'polypeptide(L)'
;MADIMTMIKSLGQTVEQLVEKKLIPAGKFEFLFENADTFDCGPDAGLTLVFNADSRVLKSVQITLINAYEGSGEYNGELPYPFSHSMDRAIVRALMGEPDSAGGPEKIPVIGMVGGYDSYTHKLSKQYPNTEIRFLYLADLRVHALIFERFE
;
A
#
# COMPACT_ATOMS: atom_id res chain seq x y z
N MET A 1 -11.01 -13.38 -3.23
CA MET A 1 -10.67 -11.99 -2.93
C MET A 1 -9.80 -11.99 -1.70
N ALA A 2 -8.66 -11.31 -1.75
CA ALA A 2 -7.70 -11.30 -0.63
C ALA A 2 -8.27 -10.56 0.59
N ASP A 3 -8.07 -11.12 1.79
CA ASP A 3 -8.35 -10.44 3.06
C ASP A 3 -7.21 -9.46 3.37
N ILE A 4 -7.49 -8.17 3.21
CA ILE A 4 -6.53 -7.08 3.43
C ILE A 4 -5.99 -7.08 4.86
N MET A 5 -6.80 -7.38 5.87
CA MET A 5 -6.32 -7.41 7.26
C MET A 5 -5.28 -8.50 7.45
N THR A 6 -5.50 -9.66 6.84
CA THR A 6 -4.56 -10.76 6.88
C THR A 6 -3.28 -10.41 6.12
N MET A 7 -3.37 -9.71 4.98
CA MET A 7 -2.19 -9.25 4.23
C MET A 7 -1.35 -8.26 5.04
N ILE A 8 -1.97 -7.22 5.62
CA ILE A 8 -1.25 -6.22 6.42
C ILE A 8 -0.61 -6.88 7.66
N LYS A 9 -1.31 -7.80 8.34
CA LYS A 9 -0.75 -8.56 9.47
C LYS A 9 0.39 -9.50 9.08
N SER A 10 0.60 -9.75 7.79
CA SER A 10 1.70 -10.56 7.30
C SER A 10 2.97 -9.75 7.02
N LEU A 11 2.95 -8.42 7.21
CA LEU A 11 4.16 -7.58 7.14
C LEU A 11 5.28 -8.14 8.02
N GLY A 12 6.47 -8.31 7.43
CA GLY A 12 7.62 -8.94 8.08
C GLY A 12 7.70 -10.46 7.97
N GLN A 13 6.74 -11.12 7.32
CA GLN A 13 6.83 -12.54 6.98
C GLN A 13 7.51 -12.75 5.64
N THR A 14 8.14 -13.90 5.44
CA THR A 14 8.80 -14.22 4.17
C THR A 14 7.82 -14.75 3.14
N VAL A 15 8.17 -14.65 1.86
CA VAL A 15 7.41 -15.25 0.74
C VAL A 15 7.03 -16.71 1.03
N GLU A 16 7.95 -17.52 1.56
CA GLU A 16 7.72 -18.93 1.85
C GLU A 16 6.60 -19.12 2.86
N GLN A 17 6.58 -18.29 3.92
CA GLN A 17 5.53 -18.34 4.94
C GLN A 17 4.15 -17.95 4.36
N LEU A 18 4.12 -16.94 3.48
CA LEU A 18 2.88 -16.50 2.82
C LEU A 18 2.36 -17.57 1.82
N VAL A 19 3.24 -18.23 1.09
CA VAL A 19 2.89 -19.34 0.18
C VAL A 19 2.39 -20.56 0.97
N GLU A 20 3.05 -20.92 2.07
CA GLU A 20 2.62 -22.03 2.95
C GLU A 20 1.22 -21.79 3.52
N LYS A 21 0.94 -20.54 3.95
CA LYS A 21 -0.38 -20.10 4.40
C LYS A 21 -1.40 -19.92 3.27
N LYS A 22 -1.00 -20.12 2.02
CA LYS A 22 -1.82 -19.94 0.81
C LYS A 22 -2.39 -18.54 0.66
N LEU A 23 -1.66 -17.54 1.17
CA LEU A 23 -2.03 -16.11 1.06
C LEU A 23 -1.65 -15.54 -0.30
N ILE A 24 -0.60 -16.08 -0.92
CA ILE A 24 -0.13 -15.70 -2.27
C ILE A 24 0.17 -16.96 -3.09
N PRO A 25 0.01 -16.91 -4.43
CA PRO A 25 0.38 -18.03 -5.29
C PRO A 25 1.90 -18.19 -5.35
N ALA A 26 2.36 -19.45 -5.43
CA ALA A 26 3.77 -19.72 -5.71
C ALA A 26 4.13 -19.23 -7.12
N GLY A 27 5.18 -18.42 -7.24
CA GLY A 27 5.83 -18.10 -8.51
C GLY A 27 5.30 -16.90 -9.30
N LYS A 28 4.43 -16.05 -8.72
CA LYS A 28 4.06 -14.76 -9.33
C LYS A 28 4.86 -13.62 -8.71
N PHE A 29 6.11 -13.49 -9.10
CA PHE A 29 7.01 -12.45 -8.61
C PHE A 29 7.58 -11.65 -9.78
N GLU A 30 7.49 -10.33 -9.70
CA GLU A 30 7.89 -9.41 -10.75
C GLU A 30 8.94 -8.44 -10.21
N PHE A 31 10.06 -8.29 -10.92
CA PHE A 31 11.07 -7.29 -10.63
C PHE A 31 10.88 -6.13 -11.59
N LEU A 32 10.84 -4.90 -11.06
CA LEU A 32 10.71 -3.70 -11.89
C LEU A 32 11.96 -3.48 -12.76
N PHE A 33 13.15 -3.84 -12.25
CA PHE A 33 14.43 -3.69 -12.94
C PHE A 33 15.37 -4.85 -12.59
N GLU A 34 16.38 -5.07 -13.44
CA GLU A 34 17.48 -5.99 -13.15
C GLU A 34 18.26 -5.46 -11.92
N ASN A 35 18.43 -6.32 -10.90
CA ASN A 35 19.04 -5.98 -9.60
C ASN A 35 18.22 -5.00 -8.72
N ALA A 36 16.90 -4.94 -8.87
CA ALA A 36 16.07 -4.19 -7.92
C ALA A 36 16.15 -4.82 -6.50
N ASP A 37 16.27 -3.96 -5.49
CA ASP A 37 16.30 -4.35 -4.06
C ASP A 37 14.94 -4.88 -3.55
N THR A 38 13.92 -4.80 -4.40
CA THR A 38 12.56 -5.27 -4.14
C THR A 38 11.97 -5.99 -5.35
N PHE A 39 11.01 -6.87 -5.08
CA PHE A 39 10.13 -7.46 -6.08
C PHE A 39 8.69 -7.47 -5.59
N ASP A 40 7.77 -7.54 -6.54
CA ASP A 40 6.35 -7.39 -6.31
C ASP A 40 5.61 -8.70 -6.55
N CYS A 41 4.48 -8.88 -5.86
CA CYS A 41 3.49 -9.92 -6.12
C CYS A 41 2.10 -9.28 -6.13
N GLY A 42 1.36 -9.47 -7.23
CA GLY A 42 -0.05 -9.07 -7.34
C GLY A 42 -0.99 -10.26 -7.11
N PRO A 43 -1.42 -10.56 -5.86
CA PRO A 43 -2.31 -11.68 -5.60
C PRO A 43 -3.77 -11.41 -6.01
N ASP A 44 -4.17 -10.14 -6.16
CA ASP A 44 -5.53 -9.73 -6.54
C ASP A 44 -5.49 -8.39 -7.29
N ALA A 45 -6.57 -8.02 -7.99
CA ALA A 45 -6.67 -6.75 -8.69
C ALA A 45 -6.53 -5.57 -7.71
N GLY A 46 -5.70 -4.59 -8.07
CA GLY A 46 -5.39 -3.43 -7.25
C GLY A 46 -4.67 -3.72 -5.93
N LEU A 47 -4.15 -4.95 -5.73
CA LEU A 47 -3.36 -5.31 -4.55
C LEU A 47 -1.94 -5.68 -4.98
N THR A 48 -0.95 -4.96 -4.46
CA THR A 48 0.47 -5.20 -4.70
C THR A 48 1.18 -5.43 -3.38
N LEU A 49 1.93 -6.53 -3.29
CA LEU A 49 2.78 -6.88 -2.16
C LEU A 49 4.23 -6.69 -2.55
N VAL A 50 4.97 -5.87 -1.81
CA VAL A 50 6.38 -5.56 -2.09
C VAL A 50 7.28 -6.26 -1.08
N PHE A 51 8.23 -7.04 -1.60
CA PHE A 51 9.17 -7.82 -0.82
C PHE A 51 10.58 -7.29 -0.99
N ASN A 52 11.41 -7.42 0.03
CA ASN A 52 12.85 -7.24 -0.12
C ASN A 52 13.44 -8.39 -0.94
N ALA A 53 14.32 -8.10 -1.90
CA ALA A 53 14.89 -9.10 -2.78
C ALA A 53 15.76 -10.14 -2.04
N ASP A 54 16.60 -9.69 -1.11
CA ASP A 54 17.56 -10.55 -0.41
C ASP A 54 16.90 -11.41 0.68
N SER A 55 16.21 -10.75 1.62
CA SER A 55 15.58 -11.43 2.76
C SER A 55 14.24 -12.07 2.41
N ARG A 56 13.65 -11.70 1.26
CA ARG A 56 12.32 -12.14 0.81
C ARG A 56 11.19 -11.81 1.79
N VAL A 57 11.42 -10.84 2.68
CA VAL A 57 10.47 -10.37 3.68
C VAL A 57 9.49 -9.36 3.07
N LEU A 58 8.20 -9.50 3.36
CA LEU A 58 7.15 -8.56 2.98
C LEU A 58 7.37 -7.21 3.68
N LYS A 59 7.71 -6.17 2.90
CA LYS A 59 7.94 -4.81 3.39
C LYS A 59 6.71 -3.93 3.28
N SER A 60 5.91 -4.10 2.22
CA SER A 60 4.80 -3.20 1.93
C SER A 60 3.57 -3.92 1.37
N VAL A 61 2.39 -3.47 1.79
CA VAL A 61 1.10 -3.83 1.20
C VAL A 61 0.48 -2.56 0.61
N GLN A 62 0.29 -2.57 -0.70
CA GLN A 62 -0.22 -1.42 -1.45
C GLN A 62 -1.59 -1.75 -2.05
N ILE A 63 -2.55 -0.84 -1.88
CA ILE A 63 -3.93 -1.02 -2.29
C ILE A 63 -4.32 0.15 -3.18
N THR A 64 -4.63 -0.12 -4.45
CA THR A 64 -5.12 0.86 -5.42
C THR A 64 -6.63 1.00 -5.31
N LEU A 65 -7.11 2.19 -4.94
CA LEU A 65 -8.53 2.53 -4.82
C LEU A 65 -9.08 3.22 -6.07
N ILE A 66 -8.24 4.00 -6.76
CA ILE A 66 -8.57 4.64 -8.04
C ILE A 66 -7.44 4.35 -9.01
N ASN A 67 -7.75 3.73 -10.15
CA ASN A 67 -6.75 3.35 -11.14
C ASN A 67 -6.39 4.54 -12.03
N ALA A 68 -5.63 5.46 -11.47
CA ALA A 68 -5.22 6.70 -12.14
C ALA A 68 -4.06 6.51 -13.14
N TYR A 69 -3.35 5.39 -13.08
CA TYR A 69 -2.23 5.05 -13.95
C TYR A 69 -2.47 3.67 -14.57
N GLU A 70 -1.93 3.39 -15.75
CA GLU A 70 -2.04 2.03 -16.33
C GLU A 70 -1.33 1.02 -15.39
N GLY A 71 -2.05 -0.03 -14.97
CA GLY A 71 -1.56 -0.92 -13.91
C GLY A 71 -2.52 -2.04 -13.51
N SER A 72 -2.33 -2.55 -12.29
CA SER A 72 -2.97 -3.76 -11.71
C SER A 72 -4.48 -3.65 -11.44
N GLY A 73 -5.11 -2.53 -11.82
CA GLY A 73 -6.55 -2.27 -11.64
C GLY A 73 -6.92 -1.71 -10.27
N GLU A 74 -8.23 -1.65 -10.00
CA GLU A 74 -8.79 -1.15 -8.73
C GLU A 74 -9.14 -2.32 -7.80
N TYR A 75 -8.76 -2.19 -6.53
CA TYR A 75 -9.18 -3.12 -5.50
C TYR A 75 -10.65 -2.86 -5.17
N ASN A 76 -11.48 -3.90 -5.23
CA ASN A 76 -12.93 -3.80 -5.01
C ASN A 76 -13.39 -4.60 -3.77
N GLY A 77 -12.45 -5.18 -3.01
CA GLY A 77 -12.77 -5.95 -1.82
C GLY A 77 -12.99 -5.11 -0.57
N GLU A 78 -13.15 -5.77 0.57
CA GLU A 78 -13.38 -5.09 1.84
C GLU A 78 -12.10 -4.43 2.35
N LEU A 79 -12.20 -3.16 2.74
CA LEU A 79 -11.13 -2.43 3.41
C LEU A 79 -11.36 -2.47 4.92
N PRO A 80 -10.31 -2.62 5.73
CA PRO A 80 -10.48 -2.58 7.17
C PRO A 80 -10.83 -1.19 7.66
N TYR A 81 -11.66 -1.13 8.70
CA TYR A 81 -11.90 0.11 9.43
C TYR A 81 -10.56 0.73 9.89
N PRO A 82 -10.35 2.05 9.72
CA PRO A 82 -11.31 3.09 9.32
C PRO A 82 -11.34 3.42 7.82
N PHE A 83 -10.70 2.63 6.96
CA PHE A 83 -10.53 2.96 5.55
C PHE A 83 -11.79 2.64 4.73
N SER A 84 -12.00 3.41 3.65
CA SER A 84 -13.09 3.20 2.70
C SER A 84 -12.63 3.52 1.28
N HIS A 85 -13.35 3.03 0.28
CA HIS A 85 -12.98 3.20 -1.14
C HIS A 85 -13.07 4.65 -1.62
N SER A 86 -13.93 5.46 -1.00
CA SER A 86 -14.16 6.86 -1.37
C SER A 86 -13.76 7.78 -0.23
N MET A 87 -12.51 8.22 -0.24
CA MET A 87 -11.96 9.18 0.70
C MET A 87 -11.25 10.31 -0.04
N ASP A 88 -11.29 11.51 0.53
CA ASP A 88 -10.39 12.59 0.19
C ASP A 88 -9.53 12.95 1.41
N ARG A 89 -8.58 13.86 1.21
CA ARG A 89 -7.70 14.33 2.28
C ARG A 89 -8.43 14.89 3.50
N ALA A 90 -9.59 15.52 3.31
CA ALA A 90 -10.36 16.08 4.43
C ALA A 90 -10.94 14.96 5.30
N ILE A 91 -11.51 13.92 4.67
CA ILE A 91 -11.99 12.71 5.36
C ILE A 91 -10.84 12.00 6.08
N VAL A 92 -9.69 11.82 5.42
CA VAL A 92 -8.52 11.18 6.03
C VAL A 92 -8.09 11.92 7.29
N ARG A 93 -7.94 13.24 7.23
CA ARG A 93 -7.52 14.05 8.39
C ARG A 93 -8.57 14.12 9.49
N ALA A 94 -9.86 14.05 9.15
CA ALA A 94 -10.92 13.93 10.15
C ALA A 94 -10.85 12.60 10.91
N LEU A 95 -10.48 11.50 10.25
CA LEU A 95 -10.38 10.17 10.85
C LEU A 95 -9.05 9.94 11.57
N MET A 96 -7.93 10.38 10.98
CA MET A 96 -6.58 10.05 11.41
C MET A 96 -5.91 11.20 12.19
N GLY A 97 -6.45 12.41 12.11
CA GLY A 97 -5.86 13.64 12.66
C GLY A 97 -4.73 14.18 11.77
N GLU A 98 -3.90 15.05 12.35
CA GLU A 98 -2.72 15.59 11.66
C GLU A 98 -1.70 14.48 11.37
N PRO A 99 -1.16 14.41 10.14
CA PRO A 99 -0.12 13.44 9.77
C PRO A 99 1.23 13.75 10.39
N ASP A 100 2.05 12.71 10.48
CA ASP A 100 3.44 12.79 10.93
C ASP A 100 4.33 13.40 9.83
N SER A 101 4.02 13.14 8.56
CA SER A 101 4.62 13.78 7.39
C SER A 101 3.57 14.00 6.29
N ALA A 102 3.73 15.07 5.51
CA ALA A 102 2.86 15.36 4.38
C ALA A 102 3.64 15.94 3.19
N GLY A 103 3.35 15.44 2.00
CA GLY A 103 3.80 15.99 0.73
C GLY A 103 2.66 16.76 0.06
N GLY A 104 2.96 17.96 -0.45
CA GLY A 104 2.01 18.72 -1.27
C GLY A 104 1.89 18.18 -2.70
N PRO A 105 0.92 18.67 -3.49
CA PRO A 105 0.84 18.36 -4.90
C PRO A 105 2.11 18.78 -5.65
N GLU A 106 2.60 17.90 -6.52
CA GLU A 106 3.85 18.09 -7.27
C GLU A 106 3.67 17.70 -8.73
N LYS A 107 4.37 18.39 -9.63
CA LYS A 107 4.41 18.02 -11.05
C LYS A 107 5.60 17.12 -11.31
N ILE A 108 5.35 15.83 -11.54
CA ILE A 108 6.39 14.86 -11.87
C ILE A 108 6.51 14.76 -13.40
N PRO A 109 7.74 14.83 -13.97
CA PRO A 109 7.96 14.59 -15.39
C PRO A 109 7.35 13.25 -15.83
N VAL A 110 6.73 13.22 -17.02
CA VAL A 110 6.06 12.03 -17.61
C VAL A 110 4.76 11.61 -16.91
N ILE A 111 4.70 11.62 -15.57
CA ILE A 111 3.54 11.18 -14.77
C ILE A 111 2.46 12.27 -14.66
N GLY A 112 2.86 13.55 -14.70
CA GLY A 112 1.96 14.69 -14.59
C GLY A 112 1.79 15.18 -13.15
N MET A 113 0.64 15.76 -12.82
CA MET A 113 0.38 16.33 -11.51
C MET A 113 -0.06 15.24 -10.53
N VAL A 114 0.71 15.04 -9.45
CA VAL A 114 0.33 14.17 -8.32
C VAL A 114 -0.19 15.02 -7.16
N GLY A 115 -1.08 14.47 -6.33
CA GLY A 115 -1.70 15.18 -5.21
C GLY A 115 -0.87 15.25 -3.93
N GLY A 116 0.25 14.54 -3.89
CA GLY A 116 1.08 14.38 -2.71
C GLY A 116 0.60 13.24 -1.81
N TYR A 117 0.91 13.33 -0.52
CA TYR A 117 0.62 12.27 0.45
C TYR A 117 0.45 12.81 1.87
N ASP A 118 -0.20 12.02 2.73
CA ASP A 118 -0.13 12.15 4.20
C ASP A 118 0.35 10.79 4.76
N SER A 119 1.29 10.78 5.72
CA SER A 119 1.79 9.56 6.37
C SER A 119 1.62 9.56 7.89
N TYR A 120 1.39 8.37 8.44
CA TYR A 120 1.05 8.14 9.85
C TYR A 120 1.77 6.90 10.38
N THR A 121 2.61 7.06 11.40
CA THR A 121 3.47 5.99 11.96
C THR A 121 2.95 5.44 13.28
N HIS A 122 2.14 6.23 14.00
CA HIS A 122 1.73 5.88 15.37
C HIS A 122 0.22 5.80 15.60
N LYS A 123 -0.60 6.37 14.71
CA LYS A 123 -2.06 6.50 14.91
C LYS A 123 -2.78 5.17 15.13
N LEU A 124 -2.44 4.15 14.32
CA LEU A 124 -3.06 2.83 14.39
C LEU A 124 -2.09 1.75 14.89
N SER A 125 -1.08 2.12 15.66
CA SER A 125 -0.04 1.21 16.17
C SER A 125 -0.56 0.00 16.96
N LYS A 126 -1.74 0.09 17.60
CA LYS A 126 -2.39 -1.05 18.26
C LYS A 126 -2.90 -2.10 17.27
N GLN A 127 -3.35 -1.68 16.09
CA GLN A 127 -3.89 -2.55 15.05
C GLN A 127 -2.78 -2.99 14.07
N TYR A 128 -1.84 -2.08 13.78
CA TYR A 128 -0.74 -2.24 12.85
C TYR A 128 0.57 -1.80 13.53
N PRO A 129 1.17 -2.66 14.36
CA PRO A 129 2.44 -2.33 15.01
C PRO A 129 3.55 -2.18 13.98
N ASN A 130 4.49 -1.28 14.25
CA ASN A 130 5.67 -1.02 13.40
C ASN A 130 5.35 -0.75 11.93
N THR A 131 4.21 -0.09 11.66
CA THR A 131 3.71 0.16 10.30
C THR A 131 3.47 1.65 10.09
N GLU A 132 4.09 2.23 9.04
CA GLU A 132 3.68 3.51 8.47
C GLU A 132 2.49 3.28 7.53
N ILE A 133 1.47 4.12 7.66
CA ILE A 133 0.30 4.14 6.78
C ILE A 133 0.36 5.42 5.97
N ARG A 134 0.43 5.29 4.65
CA ARG A 134 0.47 6.42 3.73
C ARG A 134 -0.76 6.45 2.85
N PHE A 135 -1.36 7.62 2.74
CA PHE A 135 -2.44 7.92 1.81
C PHE A 135 -1.83 8.68 0.64
N LEU A 136 -2.00 8.16 -0.58
CA LEU A 136 -1.56 8.83 -1.80
C LEU A 136 -2.75 9.52 -2.47
N TYR A 137 -2.54 10.77 -2.86
CA TYR A 137 -3.59 11.63 -3.39
C TYR A 137 -3.46 11.90 -4.89
N LEU A 138 -4.58 11.98 -5.58
CA LEU A 138 -4.68 12.60 -6.91
C LEU A 138 -4.59 14.12 -6.79
N ALA A 139 -4.40 14.81 -7.92
CA ALA A 139 -4.34 16.28 -7.95
C ALA A 139 -5.58 16.97 -7.34
N ASP A 140 -6.74 16.32 -7.33
CA ASP A 140 -7.98 16.79 -6.69
C ASP A 140 -8.13 16.33 -5.23
N LEU A 141 -7.07 15.77 -4.64
CA LEU A 141 -6.96 15.31 -3.26
C LEU A 141 -7.80 14.08 -2.88
N ARG A 142 -8.39 13.38 -3.87
CA ARG A 142 -8.97 12.05 -3.64
C ARG A 142 -7.87 11.02 -3.39
N VAL A 143 -8.11 10.12 -2.45
CA VAL A 143 -7.19 9.00 -2.16
C VAL A 143 -7.25 8.01 -3.31
N HIS A 144 -6.13 7.80 -4.01
CA HIS A 144 -6.06 6.77 -5.05
C HIS A 144 -5.36 5.50 -4.59
N ALA A 145 -4.56 5.56 -3.52
CA ALA A 145 -3.89 4.39 -2.98
C ALA A 145 -3.63 4.50 -1.47
N LEU A 146 -3.59 3.33 -0.82
CA LEU A 146 -3.16 3.14 0.57
C LEU A 146 -1.89 2.29 0.57
N ILE A 147 -0.89 2.69 1.35
CA ILE A 147 0.34 1.93 1.53
C ILE A 147 0.53 1.64 3.02
N PHE A 148 0.70 0.37 3.35
CA PHE A 148 1.12 -0.09 4.67
C PHE A 148 2.54 -0.58 4.57
N GLU A 149 3.49 0.17 5.12
CA GLU A 149 4.90 -0.14 5.04
C GLU A 149 5.46 -0.41 6.43
N ARG A 150 6.15 -1.53 6.57
CA ARG A 150 6.84 -1.86 7.81
C ARG A 150 8.12 -1.04 7.92
N PHE A 151 8.29 -0.33 9.02
CA PHE A 151 9.58 0.27 9.37
C PHE A 151 10.42 -0.70 10.21
N GLU A 152 11.74 -0.63 10.01
CA GLU A 152 12.75 -1.47 10.67
C GLU A 152 13.19 -0.90 12.03
#